data_AF-A0A9D2U0Q0-F1
#
_entry.id   AF-A0A9D2U0Q0-F1
#
_cell.length_a   1.000
_cell.length_b   1.000
_cell.length_c   1.000
_cell.angle_alpha   90.00
_cell.angle_beta   90.00
_cell.angle_gamma   90.00
#
_symmetry.space_group_name_H-M   'P 1'
#
loop_
_entity.id
_entity.type
_entity.pdbx_description
1 polymer ?
#
loop_
_entity_poly.entity_id
_entity_poly.type
_entity_poly.pdbx_seq_one_letter_code
_entity_poly.pdbx_strand_id
1 'polypeptide(L)'
;MKRAVSLILTSAAVLALGTTAFAAEGSTVISQGNQEIDVEAKYESSVETPAVYSVDVSWGAMQFTYAASGTKDWNADSHTYTDNTEAGWTAEGNTVRVTNHSNAQVTASFTFEALDAYPGLSGIFDKPSLILPSAENKAVEAEELTAETVLGLEGALDGSVTEFTKIGTITVVIQ
;
A
#
# COMPACT_ATOMS: atom_id res chain seq x y z
N MET A 1 2.88 60.38 48.57
CA MET A 1 3.76 61.58 48.50
C MET A 1 4.91 61.21 47.57
N LYS A 2 5.01 61.72 46.33
CA LYS A 2 5.67 62.99 45.90
C LYS A 2 7.10 63.10 46.53
N ARG A 3 8.25 63.18 45.84
CA ARG A 3 8.62 63.44 44.42
C ARG A 3 10.08 63.04 44.09
N ALA A 4 10.32 62.82 42.78
CA ALA A 4 11.47 63.23 41.93
C ALA A 4 12.90 62.65 42.21
N VAL A 5 13.86 62.50 41.28
CA VAL A 5 14.25 63.21 40.04
C VAL A 5 15.08 62.26 39.12
N SER A 6 14.73 62.21 37.83
CA SER A 6 15.56 62.28 36.58
C SER A 6 16.92 61.57 36.37
N LEU A 7 16.95 60.66 35.37
CA LEU A 7 17.70 60.66 34.09
C LEU A 7 19.22 60.93 34.07
N ILE A 8 20.06 59.99 33.57
CA ILE A 8 21.08 60.19 32.50
C ILE A 8 21.29 58.88 31.70
N LEU A 9 21.37 59.06 30.38
CA LEU A 9 21.53 58.16 29.24
C LEU A 9 23.03 57.95 28.89
N THR A 10 23.49 56.71 28.70
CA THR A 10 24.76 56.38 27.99
C THR A 10 24.78 54.88 27.61
N SER A 11 24.61 54.52 26.33
CA SER A 11 25.67 54.14 25.35
C SER A 11 26.42 52.85 25.71
N ALA A 12 26.59 51.81 24.89
CA ALA A 12 26.17 51.47 23.53
C ALA A 12 26.31 49.93 23.42
N ALA A 13 25.28 49.22 22.96
CA ALA A 13 25.41 47.80 22.61
C ALA A 13 26.03 47.71 21.21
N VAL A 14 27.36 47.60 21.14
CA VAL A 14 28.04 47.23 19.90
C VAL A 14 27.83 45.73 19.70
N LEU A 15 26.82 45.40 18.90
CA LEU A 15 26.73 44.11 18.22
C LEU A 15 27.88 44.05 17.22
N ALA A 16 29.02 43.51 17.66
CA ALA A 16 30.04 43.03 16.74
C ALA A 16 29.44 41.83 16.00
N LEU A 17 28.86 42.08 14.83
CA LEU A 17 28.62 41.04 13.85
C LEU A 17 30.00 40.50 13.47
N GLY A 18 30.36 39.35 14.04
CA GLY A 18 31.54 38.60 13.62
C GLY A 18 31.39 38.31 12.14
N THR A 19 32.19 39.02 11.33
CA THR A 19 32.39 38.66 9.94
C THR A 19 33.07 37.29 9.97
N THR A 20 32.40 36.27 9.46
CA THR A 20 33.06 34.98 9.20
C THR A 20 34.01 35.21 8.03
N ALA A 21 35.25 35.57 8.34
CA ALA A 21 36.33 35.60 7.39
C ALA A 21 36.74 34.15 7.12
N PHE A 22 36.48 33.66 5.90
CA PHE A 22 37.03 32.39 5.46
C PHE A 22 38.56 32.42 5.56
N ALA A 23 39.15 31.50 6.31
CA ALA A 23 40.58 31.43 6.52
C ALA A 23 41.28 30.99 5.22
N ALA A 24 42.13 31.87 4.68
CA ALA A 24 43.17 31.48 3.72
C ALA A 24 44.27 30.70 4.45
N GLU A 25 44.95 29.77 3.74
CA GLU A 25 46.08 28.99 4.27
C GLU A 25 47.08 29.86 5.07
N GLY A 26 47.49 29.38 6.26
CA GLY A 26 48.39 30.12 7.14
C GLY A 26 49.13 29.25 8.17
N SER A 27 50.27 29.75 8.67
CA SER A 27 51.11 29.12 9.70
C SER A 27 51.44 30.15 10.80
N THR A 28 51.37 29.72 12.06
CA THR A 28 51.62 30.55 13.25
C THR A 28 52.45 29.78 14.28
N VAL A 29 53.38 30.46 14.96
CA VAL A 29 54.17 29.90 16.08
C VAL A 29 53.50 30.26 17.41
N ILE A 30 53.12 29.25 18.19
CA ILE A 30 52.45 29.38 19.49
C ILE A 30 53.39 29.00 20.64
N SER A 31 53.46 29.84 21.68
CA SER A 31 54.33 29.63 22.85
C SER A 31 53.57 29.08 24.07
N GLN A 32 52.44 29.67 24.49
CA GLN A 32 51.49 29.11 25.46
C GLN A 32 50.10 29.75 25.29
N GLY A 33 49.04 28.97 25.02
CA GLY A 33 47.68 29.44 24.75
C GLY A 33 46.89 28.50 23.81
N ASN A 34 45.65 28.84 23.47
CA ASN A 34 44.82 28.08 22.52
C ASN A 34 44.83 28.74 21.13
N GLN A 35 44.94 27.93 20.08
CA GLN A 35 44.76 28.35 18.69
C GLN A 35 43.53 27.62 18.13
N GLU A 36 42.56 28.39 17.64
CA GLU A 36 41.40 27.86 16.93
C GLU A 36 41.70 27.90 15.42
N ILE A 37 41.49 26.78 14.74
CA ILE A 37 41.63 26.62 13.29
C ILE A 37 40.31 26.05 12.80
N ASP A 38 39.68 26.74 11.85
CA ASP A 38 38.45 26.28 11.25
C ASP A 38 38.75 25.10 10.31
N VAL A 39 37.97 24.03 10.46
CA VAL A 39 38.07 22.82 9.63
C VAL A 39 36.83 22.76 8.75
N GLU A 40 37.05 22.84 7.44
CA GLU A 40 35.98 22.77 6.44
C GLU A 40 36.01 21.41 5.74
N ALA A 41 34.82 20.86 5.48
CA ALA A 41 34.66 19.61 4.74
C ALA A 41 33.51 19.74 3.73
N LYS A 42 33.64 19.06 2.59
CA LYS A 42 32.60 18.96 1.55
C LYS A 42 32.23 17.50 1.34
N TYR A 43 30.93 17.19 1.37
CA TYR A 43 30.41 15.90 0.94
C TYR A 43 30.04 15.97 -0.54
N GLU A 44 30.64 15.10 -1.35
CA GLU A 44 30.25 14.87 -2.74
C GLU A 44 29.83 13.41 -2.89
N SER A 45 28.68 13.17 -3.52
CA SER A 45 28.13 11.83 -3.73
C SER A 45 27.47 11.74 -5.09
N SER A 46 27.66 10.60 -5.74
CA SER A 46 27.01 10.19 -6.99
C SER A 46 26.26 8.87 -6.79
N VAL A 47 25.79 8.60 -5.58
CA VAL A 47 25.12 7.35 -5.24
C VAL A 47 23.68 7.38 -5.75
N GLU A 48 23.31 6.35 -6.53
CA GLU A 48 21.95 6.08 -7.00
C GLU A 48 21.35 4.93 -6.18
N THR A 49 20.07 5.05 -5.82
CA THR A 49 19.32 3.98 -5.15
C THR A 49 18.28 3.41 -6.11
N PRO A 50 18.59 2.30 -6.82
CA PRO A 50 17.64 1.72 -7.77
C PRO A 50 16.44 1.11 -7.07
N ALA A 51 15.31 1.03 -7.79
CA ALA A 51 14.13 0.31 -7.32
C ALA A 51 14.40 -1.20 -7.25
N VAL A 52 14.04 -1.82 -6.12
CA VAL A 52 14.08 -3.25 -5.86
C VAL A 52 12.67 -3.68 -5.50
N TYR A 53 12.13 -4.62 -6.28
CA TYR A 53 10.78 -5.11 -6.11
C TYR A 53 10.77 -6.45 -5.37
N SER A 54 9.97 -6.51 -4.31
CA SER A 54 9.71 -7.72 -3.52
C SER A 54 8.29 -7.64 -2.99
N VAL A 55 7.42 -8.53 -3.47
CA VAL A 55 5.99 -8.52 -3.14
C VAL A 55 5.56 -9.94 -2.79
N ASP A 56 4.89 -10.07 -1.64
CA ASP A 56 4.30 -11.33 -1.21
C ASP A 56 2.82 -11.33 -1.56
N VAL A 57 2.37 -12.41 -2.20
CA VAL A 57 0.97 -12.64 -2.55
C VAL A 57 0.52 -13.95 -1.92
N SER A 58 -0.56 -13.91 -1.16
CA SER A 58 -1.15 -15.07 -0.49
C SER A 58 -2.66 -15.11 -0.69
N TRP A 59 -3.24 -16.31 -0.62
CA TRP A 59 -4.67 -16.53 -0.80
C TRP A 59 -5.15 -17.71 0.03
N GLY A 60 -6.46 -17.75 0.31
CA GLY A 60 -7.12 -18.86 1.01
C GLY A 60 -7.44 -20.05 0.09
N ALA A 61 -8.48 -20.81 0.44
CA ALA A 61 -8.87 -22.02 -0.31
C ALA A 61 -9.39 -21.73 -1.73
N MET A 62 -9.94 -20.52 -1.97
CA MET A 62 -10.58 -20.14 -3.24
C MET A 62 -11.68 -21.13 -3.67
N GLN A 63 -12.42 -21.64 -2.70
CA GLN A 63 -13.52 -22.58 -2.92
C GLN A 63 -14.86 -21.85 -2.89
N PHE A 64 -15.70 -22.14 -3.88
CA PHE A 64 -17.02 -21.54 -4.03
C PHE A 64 -18.07 -22.64 -4.18
N THR A 65 -19.18 -22.49 -3.48
CA THR A 65 -20.33 -23.39 -3.56
C THR A 65 -21.51 -22.63 -4.15
N TYR A 66 -22.03 -23.10 -5.29
CA TYR A 66 -23.28 -22.62 -5.84
C TYR A 66 -24.42 -23.49 -5.30
N ALA A 67 -25.33 -22.88 -4.56
CA ALA A 67 -26.50 -23.57 -4.06
C ALA A 67 -27.76 -22.98 -4.69
N ALA A 68 -28.65 -23.84 -5.16
CA ALA A 68 -30.00 -23.48 -5.58
C ALA A 68 -31.00 -24.30 -4.76
N SER A 69 -32.04 -23.65 -4.23
CA SER A 69 -33.07 -24.28 -3.40
C SER A 69 -34.44 -23.69 -3.72
N GLY A 70 -35.52 -24.38 -3.32
CA GLY A 70 -36.90 -23.96 -3.59
C GLY A 70 -37.64 -24.92 -4.51
N THR A 71 -38.75 -24.47 -5.09
CA THR A 71 -39.62 -25.31 -5.94
C THR A 71 -39.94 -24.63 -7.26
N LYS A 72 -40.19 -25.46 -8.28
CA LYS A 72 -40.89 -25.04 -9.48
C LYS A 72 -42.28 -25.66 -9.45
N ASP A 73 -43.29 -24.84 -9.21
CA ASP A 73 -44.66 -25.31 -9.03
C ASP A 73 -45.37 -25.36 -10.38
N TRP A 74 -45.81 -26.56 -10.78
CA TRP A 74 -46.52 -26.76 -12.04
C TRP A 74 -47.97 -26.28 -11.93
N ASN A 75 -48.36 -25.36 -12.81
CA ASN A 75 -49.75 -24.99 -13.03
C ASN A 75 -50.31 -25.76 -14.23
N ALA A 76 -51.23 -26.69 -13.97
CA ALA A 76 -51.83 -27.53 -15.01
C ALA A 76 -52.78 -26.76 -15.95
N ASP A 77 -53.36 -25.65 -15.52
CA ASP A 77 -54.28 -24.86 -16.34
C ASP A 77 -53.54 -23.99 -17.37
N SER A 78 -52.42 -23.38 -16.96
CA SER A 78 -51.59 -22.56 -17.85
C SER A 78 -50.47 -23.36 -18.53
N HIS A 79 -50.22 -24.61 -18.11
CA HIS A 79 -49.07 -25.42 -18.53
C HIS A 79 -47.73 -24.69 -18.35
N THR A 80 -47.58 -23.94 -17.26
CA THR A 80 -46.36 -23.20 -16.92
C THR A 80 -45.89 -23.52 -15.51
N TYR A 81 -44.59 -23.35 -15.27
CA TYR A 81 -44.03 -23.37 -13.93
C TYR A 81 -43.99 -21.97 -13.31
N THR A 82 -44.36 -21.87 -12.03
CA THR A 82 -43.98 -20.74 -11.19
C THR A 82 -42.64 -21.07 -10.54
N ASP A 83 -41.63 -20.24 -10.79
CA ASP A 83 -40.30 -20.44 -10.23
C ASP A 83 -40.20 -19.77 -8.86
N ASN A 84 -40.10 -20.58 -7.82
CA ASN A 84 -39.90 -20.17 -6.43
C ASN A 84 -38.52 -20.62 -5.94
N THR A 85 -37.52 -20.62 -6.83
CA THR A 85 -36.14 -20.97 -6.47
C THR A 85 -35.30 -19.76 -6.13
N GLU A 86 -34.41 -19.95 -5.16
CA GLU A 86 -33.34 -19.01 -4.81
C GLU A 86 -32.01 -19.69 -5.07
N ALA A 87 -31.07 -18.96 -5.68
CA ALA A 87 -29.73 -19.46 -5.94
C ALA A 87 -28.66 -18.41 -5.65
N GLY A 88 -27.49 -18.86 -5.22
CA GLY A 88 -26.39 -17.97 -4.90
C GLY A 88 -25.08 -18.68 -4.59
N TRP A 89 -24.02 -17.90 -4.57
CA TRP A 89 -22.68 -18.34 -4.25
C TRP A 89 -22.36 -18.12 -2.77
N THR A 90 -21.73 -19.11 -2.15
CA THR A 90 -20.99 -18.96 -0.90
C THR A 90 -19.52 -19.27 -1.15
N ALA A 91 -18.63 -18.67 -0.36
CA ALA A 91 -17.19 -18.76 -0.59
C ALA A 91 -16.43 -19.09 0.69
N GLU A 92 -15.34 -19.84 0.54
CA GLU A 92 -14.39 -20.16 1.59
C GLU A 92 -12.98 -19.72 1.17
N GLY A 93 -12.39 -18.79 1.93
CA GLY A 93 -11.02 -18.30 1.70
C GLY A 93 -10.82 -17.60 0.36
N ASN A 94 -11.79 -16.79 -0.07
CA ASN A 94 -11.78 -16.04 -1.34
C ASN A 94 -11.05 -14.69 -1.29
N THR A 95 -10.27 -14.46 -0.24
CA THR A 95 -9.44 -13.25 -0.08
C THR A 95 -8.05 -13.48 -0.66
N VAL A 96 -7.58 -12.54 -1.48
CA VAL A 96 -6.19 -12.40 -1.90
C VAL A 96 -5.56 -11.26 -1.09
N ARG A 97 -4.41 -11.53 -0.48
CA ARG A 97 -3.63 -10.58 0.30
C ARG A 97 -2.30 -10.31 -0.41
N VAL A 98 -1.95 -9.03 -0.49
CA VAL A 98 -0.69 -8.54 -1.07
C VAL A 98 0.07 -7.74 -0.04
N THR A 99 1.36 -8.01 0.12
CA THR A 99 2.26 -7.25 1.00
C THR A 99 3.48 -6.75 0.20
N ASN A 100 3.76 -5.45 0.29
CA ASN A 100 4.89 -4.82 -0.41
C ASN A 100 6.11 -4.68 0.50
N HIS A 101 7.23 -5.30 0.10
CA HIS A 101 8.55 -5.14 0.73
C HIS A 101 9.53 -4.34 -0.15
N SER A 102 9.06 -3.81 -1.27
CA SER A 102 9.87 -3.04 -2.23
C SER A 102 10.26 -1.68 -1.67
N ASN A 103 11.39 -1.13 -2.11
CA ASN A 103 11.73 0.29 -1.86
C ASN A 103 11.00 1.26 -2.81
N ALA A 104 10.03 0.76 -3.58
CA ALA A 104 9.16 1.51 -4.46
C ALA A 104 7.69 1.19 -4.17
N GLN A 105 6.79 2.12 -4.54
CA GLN A 105 5.35 1.84 -4.57
C GLN A 105 5.07 0.74 -5.61
N VAL A 106 4.10 -0.12 -5.31
CA VAL A 106 3.62 -1.15 -6.24
C VAL A 106 2.11 -1.05 -6.43
N THR A 107 1.66 -1.38 -7.63
CA THR A 107 0.23 -1.53 -7.95
C THR A 107 -0.04 -2.99 -8.30
N ALA A 108 -0.90 -3.65 -7.53
CA ALA A 108 -1.37 -5.01 -7.80
C ALA A 108 -2.75 -4.95 -8.46
N SER A 109 -2.92 -5.54 -9.65
CA SER A 109 -4.20 -5.63 -10.35
C SER A 109 -4.67 -7.08 -10.45
N PHE A 110 -5.98 -7.29 -10.35
CA PHE A 110 -6.59 -8.62 -10.26
C PHE A 110 -7.58 -8.85 -11.39
N THR A 111 -7.47 -10.00 -12.06
CA THR A 111 -8.45 -10.45 -13.04
C THR A 111 -8.83 -11.90 -12.78
N PHE A 112 -10.05 -12.26 -13.16
CA PHE A 112 -10.53 -13.63 -13.15
C PHE A 112 -10.98 -14.01 -14.55
N GLU A 113 -10.54 -15.17 -15.03
CA GLU A 113 -10.92 -15.73 -16.31
C GLU A 113 -11.56 -17.10 -16.07
N ALA A 114 -12.84 -17.22 -16.44
CA ALA A 114 -13.54 -18.50 -16.43
C ALA A 114 -12.99 -19.42 -17.54
N LEU A 115 -13.01 -20.73 -17.31
CA LEU A 115 -12.70 -21.69 -18.39
C LEU A 115 -13.81 -21.68 -19.44
N ASP A 116 -13.47 -22.04 -20.69
CA ASP A 116 -14.42 -22.14 -21.81
C ASP A 116 -15.62 -23.05 -21.51
N ALA A 117 -15.47 -24.03 -20.61
CA ALA A 117 -16.53 -24.92 -20.16
C ALA A 117 -17.60 -24.20 -19.30
N TYR A 118 -17.29 -23.01 -18.79
CA TYR A 118 -18.15 -22.21 -17.91
C TYR A 118 -18.32 -20.77 -18.43
N PRO A 119 -18.81 -20.57 -19.68
CA PRO A 119 -18.81 -19.27 -20.33
C PRO A 119 -19.77 -18.25 -19.71
N GLY A 120 -20.69 -18.70 -18.83
CA GLY A 120 -21.62 -17.85 -18.08
C GLY A 120 -21.11 -17.42 -16.72
N LEU A 121 -19.91 -17.83 -16.31
CA LEU A 121 -19.31 -17.43 -15.04
C LEU A 121 -18.41 -16.20 -15.23
N SER A 122 -18.51 -15.28 -14.29
CA SER A 122 -17.61 -14.14 -14.16
C SER A 122 -17.16 -13.99 -12.72
N GLY A 123 -16.01 -13.33 -12.54
CA GLY A 123 -15.44 -13.04 -11.23
C GLY A 123 -15.31 -11.53 -11.03
N ILE A 124 -15.69 -11.06 -9.85
CA ILE A 124 -15.65 -9.64 -9.48
C ILE A 124 -14.82 -9.49 -8.21
N PHE A 125 -13.79 -8.65 -8.28
CA PHE A 125 -13.04 -8.23 -7.11
C PHE A 125 -13.67 -7.00 -6.49
N ASP A 126 -13.82 -6.98 -5.16
CA ASP A 126 -14.27 -5.78 -4.42
C ASP A 126 -13.32 -4.58 -4.64
N LYS A 127 -12.03 -4.88 -4.86
CA LYS A 127 -10.96 -3.93 -5.18
C LYS A 127 -10.16 -4.50 -6.36
N PRO A 128 -10.50 -4.11 -7.61
CA PRO A 128 -9.83 -4.65 -8.80
C PRO A 128 -8.34 -4.28 -8.88
N SER A 129 -7.90 -3.29 -8.11
CA SER A 129 -6.50 -2.93 -7.94
C SER A 129 -6.19 -2.46 -6.52
N LEU A 130 -5.00 -2.76 -6.04
CA LEU A 130 -4.44 -2.31 -4.76
C LEU A 130 -3.18 -1.50 -5.02
N ILE A 131 -3.07 -0.32 -4.41
CA ILE A 131 -1.86 0.51 -4.46
C ILE A 131 -1.20 0.44 -3.09
N LEU A 132 0.01 -0.11 -3.03
CA LEU A 132 0.76 -0.27 -1.78
C LEU A 132 2.00 0.62 -1.81
N PRO A 133 2.25 1.43 -0.77
CA PRO A 133 3.36 2.36 -0.74
C PRO A 133 4.70 1.63 -0.63
N SER A 134 5.80 2.34 -0.88
CA SER A 134 7.16 1.84 -0.61
C SER A 134 7.32 1.42 0.84
N ALA A 135 8.06 0.34 1.08
CA ALA A 135 8.48 -0.15 2.41
C ALA A 135 9.68 0.62 2.98
N GLU A 136 10.28 1.53 2.20
CA GLU A 136 11.44 2.29 2.63
C GLU A 136 11.16 3.09 3.92
N ASN A 137 12.06 2.95 4.90
CA ASN A 137 11.96 3.56 6.24
C ASN A 137 10.73 3.13 7.06
N LYS A 138 10.12 1.99 6.76
CA LYS A 138 8.97 1.44 7.51
C LYS A 138 9.34 0.15 8.22
N ALA A 139 8.58 -0.16 9.27
CA ALA A 139 8.66 -1.47 9.90
C ALA A 139 8.19 -2.56 8.91
N VAL A 140 8.81 -3.74 8.98
CA VAL A 140 8.51 -4.85 8.07
C VAL A 140 7.02 -5.23 8.09
N GLU A 141 6.40 -5.17 9.27
CA GLU A 141 4.98 -5.51 9.50
C GLU A 141 4.06 -4.28 9.53
N ALA A 142 4.45 -3.17 8.89
CA ALA A 142 3.60 -1.99 8.84
C ALA A 142 2.30 -2.29 8.08
N GLU A 143 1.15 -2.02 8.71
CA GLU A 143 -0.18 -2.39 8.19
C GLU A 143 -0.46 -1.81 6.80
N GLU A 144 -0.01 -0.58 6.53
CA GLU A 144 -0.15 0.09 5.23
C GLU A 144 0.61 -0.58 4.07
N LEU A 145 1.55 -1.49 4.37
CA LEU A 145 2.25 -2.29 3.37
C LEU A 145 1.45 -3.51 2.95
N THR A 146 0.32 -3.79 3.59
CA THR A 146 -0.55 -4.92 3.30
C THR A 146 -1.93 -4.44 2.88
N ALA A 147 -2.46 -5.03 1.81
CA ALA A 147 -3.83 -4.81 1.40
C ALA A 147 -4.46 -6.11 0.88
N GLU A 148 -5.79 -6.15 0.92
CA GLU A 148 -6.58 -7.32 0.58
C GLU A 148 -7.72 -6.99 -0.39
N THR A 149 -8.04 -7.97 -1.24
CA THR A 149 -9.23 -7.98 -2.09
C THR A 149 -9.95 -9.32 -1.99
N VAL A 150 -11.27 -9.31 -2.15
CA VAL A 150 -12.16 -10.47 -2.08
C VAL A 150 -12.76 -10.72 -3.46
N LEU A 151 -12.69 -11.97 -3.93
CA LEU A 151 -13.34 -12.41 -5.17
C LEU A 151 -14.78 -12.86 -4.90
N GLY A 152 -15.74 -12.26 -5.59
CA GLY A 152 -17.09 -12.79 -5.77
C GLY A 152 -17.25 -13.48 -7.12
N LEU A 153 -18.19 -14.43 -7.23
CA LEU A 153 -18.58 -15.03 -8.50
C LEU A 153 -20.01 -14.65 -8.85
N GLU A 154 -20.25 -14.45 -10.14
CA GLU A 154 -21.58 -14.29 -10.72
C GLU A 154 -21.85 -15.38 -11.75
N GLY A 155 -23.12 -15.50 -12.16
CA GLY A 155 -23.60 -16.58 -13.00
C GLY A 155 -24.05 -17.80 -12.21
N ALA A 156 -24.32 -18.88 -12.93
CA ALA A 156 -24.81 -20.13 -12.37
C ALA A 156 -23.87 -21.28 -12.70
N LEU A 157 -23.71 -22.21 -11.74
CA LEU A 157 -22.98 -23.45 -11.97
C LEU A 157 -23.95 -24.58 -12.29
N ASP A 158 -23.58 -25.42 -13.26
CA ASP A 158 -24.36 -26.59 -13.63
C ASP A 158 -24.41 -27.61 -12.47
N GLY A 159 -25.61 -28.13 -12.19
CA GLY A 159 -25.83 -29.06 -11.07
C GLY A 159 -25.15 -30.43 -11.21
N SER A 160 -24.55 -30.75 -12.36
CA SER A 160 -23.71 -31.93 -12.55
C SER A 160 -22.33 -31.79 -11.88
N VAL A 161 -21.91 -30.58 -11.52
CA VAL A 161 -20.66 -30.33 -10.81
C VAL A 161 -20.90 -30.50 -9.31
N THR A 162 -20.66 -31.72 -8.80
CA THR A 162 -20.90 -32.06 -7.38
C THR A 162 -19.65 -32.02 -6.50
N GLU A 163 -18.47 -31.94 -7.12
CA GLU A 163 -17.17 -31.89 -6.45
C GLU A 163 -16.45 -30.59 -6.80
N PHE A 164 -15.57 -30.11 -5.91
CA PHE A 164 -14.76 -28.92 -6.17
C PHE A 164 -13.91 -29.10 -7.43
N THR A 165 -14.29 -28.37 -8.47
CA THR A 165 -13.70 -28.44 -9.81
C THR A 165 -13.14 -27.07 -10.18
N LYS A 166 -12.01 -27.04 -10.89
CA LYS A 166 -11.45 -25.79 -11.39
C LYS A 166 -12.42 -25.17 -12.40
N ILE A 167 -12.92 -23.96 -12.11
CA ILE A 167 -13.84 -23.21 -12.98
C ILE A 167 -13.19 -21.99 -13.67
N GLY A 168 -12.00 -21.58 -13.22
CA GLY A 168 -11.31 -20.41 -13.74
C GLY A 168 -9.94 -20.21 -13.12
N THR A 169 -9.32 -19.07 -13.42
CA THR A 169 -7.99 -18.69 -12.93
C THR A 169 -7.98 -17.22 -12.52
N ILE A 170 -7.40 -16.91 -11.36
CA ILE A 170 -7.08 -15.54 -10.94
C ILE A 170 -5.69 -15.19 -11.46
N THR A 171 -5.54 -14.01 -12.07
CA THR A 171 -4.23 -13.45 -12.41
C THR A 171 -3.97 -12.21 -11.56
N VAL A 172 -2.79 -12.15 -10.93
CA VAL A 172 -2.30 -10.99 -10.19
C VAL A 172 -1.14 -10.38 -10.96
N VAL A 173 -1.25 -9.10 -11.30
CA VAL A 173 -0.20 -8.36 -12.02
C VAL A 173 0.38 -7.28 -11.10
N ILE A 174 1.69 -7.30 -10.89
CA ILE A 174 2.42 -6.29 -10.11
C ILE A 174 3.09 -5.30 -11.07
N GLN A 175 2.92 -4.00 -10.79
CA GLN A 175 3.45 -2.88 -11.58
C GLN A 175 4.12 -1.83 -10.69
#